data_AF-A0A7V2EUG6-F1
#
_entry.id   AF-A0A7V2EUG6-F1
#
_cell.length_a   1.000
_cell.length_b   1.000
_cell.length_c   1.000
_cell.angle_alpha   90.00
_cell.angle_beta   90.00
_cell.angle_gamma   90.00
#
_symmetry.space_group_name_H-M   'P 1'
#
loop_
_entity.id
_entity.type
_entity.pdbx_description
1 polymer ?
#
loop_
_entity_poly.entity_id
_entity_poly.type
_entity_poly.pdbx_seq_one_letter_code
_entity_poly.pdbx_strand_id
1 'polypeptide(L)' 'MSFDDGIACTWMRGGTSKGAYFLKDDLPADRTGRDRLLLSIMGSPDRRQIDGIGGADPLTSKVA' A
#
# COMPACT_ATOMS: atom_id res chain seq x y z
N MET A 1 -10.49 10.80 8.24
CA MET A 1 -9.14 10.61 8.78
C MET A 1 -8.19 11.20 7.76
N SER A 2 -7.37 12.17 8.14
CA SER A 2 -6.33 12.70 7.27
C SER A 2 -5.05 11.90 7.49
N PHE A 3 -4.33 11.56 6.42
CA PHE A 3 -3.08 10.81 6.48
C PHE A 3 -1.88 11.69 6.06
N ASP A 4 -1.99 13.00 6.31
CA ASP A 4 -0.98 13.98 5.88
C ASP A 4 0.39 13.74 6.53
N ASP A 5 0.41 13.17 7.74
CA ASP A 5 1.63 12.74 8.45
C ASP A 5 2.07 11.30 8.07
N GLY A 6 1.34 10.65 7.17
CA GLY A 6 1.53 9.26 6.77
C GLY A 6 0.67 8.25 7.53
N ILE A 7 0.92 6.97 7.26
CA ILE A 7 0.26 5.82 7.90
C ILE A 7 1.32 4.79 8.30
N ALA A 8 1.16 4.17 9.47
CA ALA A 8 2.05 3.13 9.92
C ALA A 8 1.96 1.91 9.00
N CYS A 9 3.12 1.41 8.54
CA CYS A 9 3.20 0.16 7.80
C CYS A 9 4.55 -0.52 8.03
N THR A 10 4.59 -1.82 7.80
CA THR A 10 5.84 -2.57 7.68
C THR A 10 6.09 -2.91 6.22
N TRP A 11 7.24 -2.48 5.68
CA TRP A 11 7.69 -2.90 4.36
C TRP A 11 8.60 -4.12 4.49
N MET A 12 8.14 -5.26 3.99
CA MET A 12 8.86 -6.53 4.20
C MET A 12 8.97 -7.38 2.94
N ARG A 13 10.02 -8.19 2.92
CA ARG A 13 10.18 -9.30 1.97
C ARG A 13 9.56 -10.57 2.58
N GLY A 14 8.54 -11.12 1.92
CA GLY A 14 7.95 -12.42 2.23
C GLY A 14 8.26 -13.42 1.12
N GLY A 15 9.14 -14.40 1.39
CA GLY A 15 9.65 -15.30 0.36
C GLY A 15 10.32 -14.54 -0.78
N THR A 16 9.84 -14.74 -2.01
CA THR A 16 10.31 -14.05 -3.23
C THR A 16 9.50 -12.79 -3.57
N SER A 17 8.57 -12.37 -2.71
CA SER A 17 7.75 -11.16 -2.88
C SER A 17 8.08 -10.08 -1.86
N LYS A 18 7.64 -8.85 -2.14
CA LYS A 18 7.72 -7.70 -1.24
C LYS A 18 6.34 -7.04 -1.13
N GLY A 19 5.97 -6.59 0.06
CA GLY A 19 4.67 -5.97 0.28
C GLY A 19 4.62 -5.11 1.53
N ALA A 20 3.60 -4.24 1.58
CA ALA A 20 3.29 -3.37 2.69
C ALA A 20 2.26 -4.03 3.61
N TYR A 21 2.57 -4.12 4.89
CA TYR A 21 1.75 -4.78 5.89
C TYR A 21 1.17 -3.75 6.84
N PHE A 22 -0.14 -3.86 7.09
CA PHE A 22 -0.89 -2.90 7.90
C PHE A 22 -1.62 -3.60 9.04
N LEU A 23 -1.76 -2.93 10.18
CA LEU A 23 -2.74 -3.34 11.16
C LEU A 23 -4.12 -2.91 10.67
N LYS A 24 -5.13 -3.77 10.87
CA LYS A 24 -6.51 -3.49 10.45
C LYS A 24 -7.03 -2.17 11.02
N ASP A 25 -6.68 -1.86 12.27
CA ASP A 25 -7.18 -0.71 13.00
C ASP A 25 -6.54 0.62 12.53
N ASP A 26 -5.44 0.56 11.78
CA ASP A 26 -4.81 1.73 11.14
C ASP A 26 -5.47 2.08 9.79
N LEU A 27 -6.29 1.18 9.24
CA LEU A 27 -6.94 1.36 7.94
C LEU A 27 -8.37 1.87 8.08
N PRO A 28 -8.90 2.57 7.05
CA PRO A 28 -10.31 2.89 6.98
C PRO A 28 -11.19 1.63 7.09
N ALA A 29 -12.22 1.70 7.93
CA ALA A 29 -13.18 0.61 8.10
C ALA A 29 -14.04 0.42 6.84
N ASP A 30 -14.30 1.50 6.10
CA ASP A 30 -15.03 1.45 4.85
C ASP A 30 -14.15 0.93 3.71
N ARG A 31 -14.68 -0.02 2.95
CA ARG A 31 -13.92 -0.70 1.89
C ARG A 31 -13.45 0.27 0.81
N THR A 32 -14.29 1.22 0.41
CA THR A 32 -13.98 2.15 -0.68
C THR A 32 -12.82 3.08 -0.30
N GLY A 33 -12.81 3.61 0.92
CA GLY A 33 -11.75 4.44 1.46
C GLY A 33 -10.46 3.66 1.63
N ARG A 34 -10.53 2.42 2.13
CA ARG A 34 -9.37 1.52 2.23
C ARG A 34 -8.78 1.20 0.87
N ASP A 35 -9.60 0.85 -0.12
CA ASP A 35 -9.12 0.52 -1.46
C ASP A 35 -8.44 1.74 -2.11
N ARG A 36 -9.02 2.95 -1.96
CA ARG A 36 -8.38 4.20 -2.43
C ARG A 36 -7.04 4.46 -1.75
N LEU A 37 -6.98 4.29 -0.43
CA LEU A 37 -5.74 4.49 0.34
C LEU A 37 -4.66 3.51 -0.13
N LEU A 38 -4.96 2.22 -0.22
CA LEU A 38 -4.00 1.20 -0.63
C LEU A 38 -3.52 1.42 -2.06
N LEU A 39 -4.39 1.82 -2.99
CA LEU A 39 -3.99 2.17 -4.35
C LEU A 39 -3.05 3.37 -4.37
N SER A 40 -3.35 4.42 -3.60
CA SER A 40 -2.50 5.60 -3.46
C SER A 40 -1.13 5.25 -2.89
N ILE A 41 -1.07 4.44 -1.83
CA ILE A 41 0.20 4.00 -1.22
C ILE A 41 1.05 3.26 -2.25
N MET A 42 0.45 2.39 -3.05
CA MET A 42 1.18 1.62 -4.07
C MET A 42 1.52 2.44 -5.33
N GLY A 43 1.08 3.69 -5.44
CA GLY A 43 1.30 4.52 -6.64
C GLY A 43 0.47 4.08 -7.85
N SER A 44 -0.60 3.34 -7.62
CA SER A 44 -1.49 2.85 -8.68
C SER A 44 -2.57 3.90 -9.01
N PRO A 45 -2.99 4.05 -10.28
CA PRO A 45 -2.79 3.13 -11.41
C PRO A 45 -1.58 3.46 -12.32
N ASP A 46 -0.56 4.19 -11.84
CA ASP A 46 0.64 4.43 -12.66
C ASP A 46 1.36 3.10 -12.96
N ARG A 47 1.61 2.83 -14.24
CA ARG A 47 2.39 1.67 -14.70
C ARG A 47 3.79 1.61 -14.10
N ARG A 48 4.34 2.75 -13.68
CA ARG A 48 5.67 2.85 -13.05
C ARG A 48 5.61 2.86 -11.53
N GLN A 49 4.42 3.10 -10.95
CA GLN A 49 4.23 3.25 -9.50
C GLN A 49 5.22 4.24 -8.84
N ILE A 50 5.69 5.25 -9.58
CA ILE A 50 6.81 6.12 -9.13
C ILE A 50 6.41 7.07 -8.00
N ASP A 51 5.11 7.36 -7.88
CA ASP A 51 4.52 8.18 -6.82
C ASP A 51 3.89 7.31 -5.73
N GLY A 52 4.58 6.23 -5.38
CA GLY A 52 4.19 5.28 -4.35
C GLY A 52 5.31 4.29 -4.05
N ILE A 53 5.03 3.31 -3.19
CA ILE A 53 6.03 2.32 -2.75
C ILE A 53 6.02 1.03 -3.58
N GLY A 54 5.11 0.92 -4.55
CA GLY A 54 5.04 -0.21 -5.47
C GLY A 54 6.25 -0.28 -6.39
N GLY A 55 6.67 -1.50 -6.76
CA GLY A 55 7.84 -1.70 -7.62
C GLY A 55 7.55 -1.93 -9.09
N ALA A 56 6.34 -1.59 -9.56
CA ALA A 56 5.88 -1.78 -10.95
C ALA A 56 5.92 -3.23 -11.46
N ASP A 57 5.96 -4.20 -10.54
CA ASP A 57 5.94 -5.64 -10.82
C ASP A 57 4.98 -6.35 -9.85
N PRO A 58 4.21 -7.37 -10.27
CA PRO A 58 3.27 -8.08 -9.39
C PRO A 58 3.90 -8.69 -8.11
N LEU A 59 5.20 -8.98 -8.10
CA LEU A 59 5.92 -9.48 -6.92
C LEU A 59 6.25 -8.37 -5.91
N THR A 60 6.12 -7.11 -6.30
CA THR A 60 6.43 -5.92 -5.48
C THR A 60 5.28 -4.94 -5.39
N SER A 61 4.10 -5.31 -5.89
CA SER A 61 2.84 -4.55 -5.79
C SER A 61 1.81 -5.32 -4.95
N LYS A 62 2.12 -5.56 -3.67
CA LYS A 62 1.29 -6.33 -2.73
C LYS A 62 1.05 -5.60 -1.41
N VAL A 63 -0.10 -5.87 -0.81
CA VAL A 63 -0.48 -5.38 0.53
C VAL A 63 -1.02 -6.55 1.36
N ALA A 64 -0.87 -6.49 2.68
CA ALA A 64 -1.32 -7.50 3.62
C ALA A 64 -1.87 -6.87 4.91
#